data_AF-A3MXG0-F1
#
_entry.id   AF-A3MXG0-F1
#
_cell.length_a   1.000
_cell.length_b   1.000
_cell.length_c   1.000
_cell.angle_alpha   90.00
_cell.angle_beta   90.00
_cell.angle_gamma   90.00
#
_symmetry.space_group_name_H-M   'P 1'
#
loop_
_entity.id
_entity.type
_entity.pdbx_description
1 polymer ?
#
loop_
_entity_poly.entity_id
_entity_poly.type
_entity_poly.pdbx_seq_one_letter_code
_entity_poly.pdbx_strand_id
1 'polypeptide(L)'
;MEPTVLAWLTAGIAVPAAVLVFALGYVSRAASTAVGLISVLALLALFAYTANIIMAYYSAASFPPDPAWVEKGVLYQRVAAGQLAAASFIIGIMAVQYYMEISKREGHE
;
A
#
# COMPACT_ATOMS: atom_id res chain seq x y z
N MET A 1 16.61 -2.52 -7.05
CA MET A 1 16.53 -2.36 -5.58
C MET A 1 16.25 -3.71 -4.97
N GLU A 2 16.89 -4.07 -3.86
CA GLU A 2 16.58 -5.33 -3.18
C GLU A 2 15.16 -5.36 -2.60
N PRO A 3 14.51 -6.53 -2.49
CA PRO A 3 13.16 -6.66 -1.91
C PRO A 3 13.06 -6.02 -0.51
N THR A 4 14.08 -6.19 0.31
CA THR A 4 14.13 -5.64 1.68
C THR A 4 14.06 -4.11 1.68
N VAL A 5 14.72 -3.45 0.73
CA VAL A 5 14.69 -1.99 0.61
C VAL A 5 13.28 -1.51 0.23
N LEU A 6 12.63 -2.21 -0.71
CA LEU A 6 11.25 -1.90 -1.10
C LEU A 6 10.27 -2.12 0.06
N ALA A 7 10.48 -3.15 0.88
CA ALA A 7 9.68 -3.38 2.08
C ALA A 7 9.83 -2.24 3.09
N TRP A 8 11.05 -1.79 3.36
CA TRP A 8 11.31 -0.66 4.26
C TRP A 8 10.74 0.66 3.72
N LEU A 9 10.85 0.93 2.42
CA LEU A 9 10.20 2.08 1.79
C LEU A 9 8.68 2.02 1.94
N THR A 10 8.09 0.84 1.72
CA THR A 10 6.66 0.61 1.90
C THR A 10 6.25 0.92 3.34
N ALA A 11 6.98 0.40 4.33
CA ALA A 11 6.71 0.66 5.76
C ALA A 11 6.88 2.14 6.11
N GLY A 12 7.93 2.78 5.60
CA GLY A 12 8.22 4.20 5.81
C GLY A 12 7.16 5.15 5.25
N ILE A 13 6.39 4.72 4.24
CA ILE A 13 5.23 5.45 3.73
C ILE A 13 3.97 5.06 4.52
N ALA A 14 3.71 3.76 4.63
CA ALA A 14 2.45 3.24 5.13
C ALA A 14 2.20 3.57 6.61
N VAL A 15 3.22 3.43 7.47
CA VAL A 15 3.06 3.63 8.91
C VAL A 15 2.76 5.10 9.24
N PRO A 16 3.57 6.09 8.78
CA PRO A 16 3.24 7.50 9.03
C PRO A 16 1.91 7.90 8.40
N ALA A 17 1.61 7.42 7.18
CA ALA A 17 0.34 7.70 6.51
C ALA A 17 -0.86 7.21 7.32
N ALA A 18 -0.83 5.97 7.81
CA ALA A 18 -1.92 5.42 8.62
C ALA A 18 -2.15 6.23 9.90
N VAL A 19 -1.07 6.62 10.59
CA VAL A 19 -1.14 7.47 11.80
C VAL A 19 -1.71 8.85 11.47
N LEU A 20 -1.24 9.50 10.41
CA LEU A 20 -1.70 10.82 10.01
C LEU A 20 -3.17 10.81 9.56
N VAL A 21 -3.58 9.84 8.74
CA VAL A 21 -4.98 9.67 8.32
C VAL A 21 -5.86 9.43 9.54
N PHE A 22 -5.42 8.59 10.47
CA PHE A 22 -6.15 8.36 11.72
C PHE A 22 -6.32 9.64 12.54
N ALA A 23 -5.22 10.35 12.82
CA ALA A 23 -5.25 11.56 13.64
C ALA A 23 -6.01 12.72 12.98
N LEU A 24 -5.78 12.97 11.69
CA LEU A 24 -6.43 14.04 10.94
C LEU A 24 -7.92 13.77 10.74
N GLY A 25 -8.37 12.52 10.76
CA GLY A 25 -9.79 12.18 10.69
C GLY A 25 -10.64 12.83 11.77
N TYR A 26 -10.07 13.12 12.95
CA TYR A 26 -10.74 13.82 14.05
C TYR A 26 -10.68 15.34 13.95
N VAL A 27 -9.78 15.90 13.11
CA VAL A 27 -9.50 17.35 13.04
C VAL A 27 -10.01 17.96 11.73
N SER A 28 -9.64 17.36 10.59
CA SER A 28 -9.98 17.85 9.26
C SER A 28 -10.09 16.71 8.27
N ARG A 29 -11.32 16.46 7.80
CA ARG A 29 -11.60 15.42 6.81
C ARG A 29 -10.94 15.68 5.46
N ALA A 30 -10.89 16.94 5.03
CA ALA A 30 -10.24 17.30 3.78
C ALA A 30 -8.74 16.96 3.83
N ALA A 31 -8.09 17.27 4.96
CA ALA A 31 -6.67 16.93 5.16
C ALA A 31 -6.45 15.42 5.28
N SER A 32 -7.28 14.70 6.05
CA SER A 32 -7.22 13.24 6.16
C SER A 32 -7.34 12.55 4.80
N THR A 33 -8.34 12.96 4.02
CA THR A 33 -8.57 12.45 2.66
C THR A 33 -7.38 12.75 1.74
N ALA A 34 -6.84 13.98 1.78
CA ALA A 34 -5.70 14.35 0.95
C ALA A 34 -4.45 13.52 1.29
N VAL A 35 -4.11 13.40 2.58
CA VAL A 35 -2.97 12.58 3.03
C VAL A 35 -3.18 11.12 2.67
N GLY A 36 -4.38 10.58 2.89
CA GLY A 36 -4.71 9.21 2.54
C GLY A 36 -4.59 8.95 1.04
N LEU A 37 -5.16 9.82 0.21
CA LEU A 37 -5.08 9.70 -1.25
C LEU A 37 -3.63 9.76 -1.75
N ILE A 38 -2.84 10.74 -1.30
CA ILE A 38 -1.43 10.89 -1.68
C ILE A 38 -0.64 9.63 -1.29
N SER A 39 -0.87 9.12 -0.08
CA SER A 39 -0.15 7.95 0.43
C SER A 39 -0.52 6.68 -0.32
N VAL A 40 -1.81 6.49 -0.64
CA VAL A 40 -2.30 5.38 -1.47
C VAL A 40 -1.69 5.45 -2.86
N LEU A 41 -1.68 6.63 -3.50
CA LEU A 41 -1.06 6.81 -4.81
C LEU A 41 0.44 6.50 -4.79
N ALA A 42 1.16 6.91 -3.75
CA ALA A 42 2.57 6.58 -3.58
C ALA A 42 2.79 5.06 -3.44
N LEU A 43 1.95 4.37 -2.66
CA LEU A 43 2.00 2.91 -2.51
C LEU A 43 1.64 2.18 -3.80
N LEU A 44 0.67 2.67 -4.57
CA LEU A 44 0.29 2.11 -5.87
C LEU A 44 1.38 2.32 -6.93
N ALA A 45 2.06 3.47 -6.92
CA ALA A 45 3.22 3.71 -7.78
C ALA A 45 4.38 2.75 -7.44
N LEU A 46 4.63 2.54 -6.14
CA LEU A 46 5.64 1.59 -5.67
C LEU A 46 5.25 0.13 -6.01
N PHE A 47 3.96 -0.20 -5.94
CA PHE A 47 3.40 -1.47 -6.39
C PHE A 47 3.61 -1.67 -7.90
N ALA A 48 3.27 -0.69 -8.73
CA ALA A 48 3.48 -0.77 -10.18
C ALA A 48 4.97 -0.97 -10.52
N TYR A 49 5.86 -0.25 -9.82
CA TYR A 49 7.30 -0.46 -9.95
C TYR A 49 7.71 -1.89 -9.58
N THR A 50 7.23 -2.41 -8.45
CA THR A 50 7.53 -3.77 -7.99
C THR A 50 6.95 -4.84 -8.92
N ALA A 51 5.75 -4.62 -9.46
CA ALA A 51 5.11 -5.49 -10.45
C ALA A 51 5.91 -5.56 -11.76
N ASN A 52 6.48 -4.44 -12.23
CA ASN A 52 7.36 -4.45 -13.40
C ASN A 52 8.64 -5.28 -13.15
N ILE A 53 9.21 -5.21 -11.94
CA ILE A 53 10.34 -6.06 -11.56
C ILE A 53 9.94 -7.54 -11.60
N ILE A 54 8.81 -7.89 -11.00
CA ILE A 54 8.27 -9.26 -10.99
C ILE A 54 8.12 -9.77 -12.43
N MET A 55 7.50 -8.98 -13.30
CA MET A 55 7.33 -9.32 -14.72
C MET A 55 8.67 -9.56 -15.40
N ALA A 56 9.68 -8.72 -15.17
CA ALA A 56 11.01 -8.90 -15.75
C ALA A 56 11.69 -10.21 -15.31
N TYR A 57 11.55 -10.60 -14.04
CA TYR A 57 12.08 -11.87 -13.54
C TYR A 57 11.42 -13.08 -14.22
N TYR A 58 10.10 -13.04 -14.38
CA TYR A 58 9.37 -14.16 -14.99
C TYR A 58 9.43 -14.17 -16.52
N SER A 59 9.62 -13.02 -17.19
CA SER A 59 9.80 -12.96 -18.65
C SER A 59 11.20 -13.34 -19.11
N ALA A 60 12.21 -13.16 -18.26
CA ALA A 60 13.61 -13.51 -18.57
C ALA A 60 13.93 -14.98 -18.26
N ALA A 61 13.02 -15.72 -17.63
CA ALA A 61 13.25 -17.11 -17.27
C ALA A 61 13.26 -18.02 -18.52
N SER A 62 14.43 -18.58 -18.86
CA SER A 62 14.56 -19.68 -19.81
C SER A 62 14.02 -20.98 -19.22
N PHE A 63 13.67 -21.97 -20.04
CA PHE A 63 13.28 -23.30 -19.56
C PHE A 63 14.47 -24.27 -19.61
N PRO A 64 14.79 -24.97 -18.50
CA PRO A 64 14.16 -24.90 -17.18
C PRO A 64 14.50 -23.60 -16.42
N PRO A 65 13.57 -23.07 -15.61
CA PRO A 65 13.77 -21.82 -14.88
C PRO A 65 14.86 -21.98 -13.82
N ASP A 66 15.79 -21.02 -13.75
CA ASP A 66 16.80 -20.96 -12.70
C ASP A 66 16.09 -20.78 -11.33
N PRO A 67 16.25 -21.73 -10.38
CA PRO A 67 15.64 -21.65 -9.06
C PRO A 67 15.93 -20.34 -8.33
N ALA A 68 17.12 -19.75 -8.52
CA ALA A 68 17.51 -18.49 -7.87
C ALA A 68 16.71 -17.29 -8.39
N TRP A 69 16.28 -17.32 -9.66
CA TRP A 69 15.44 -16.29 -10.25
C TRP A 69 13.99 -16.40 -9.76
N VAL A 70 13.49 -17.62 -9.64
CA VAL A 70 12.15 -17.90 -9.10
C VAL A 70 12.05 -17.45 -7.65
N GLU A 71 13.04 -17.79 -6.81
CA GLU A 71 13.07 -17.39 -5.41
C GLU A 71 13.05 -15.87 -5.25
N LYS A 72 13.88 -15.15 -6.01
CA LYS A 72 13.85 -13.68 -6.02
C LYS A 72 12.50 -13.12 -6.48
N GLY A 73 11.91 -13.69 -7.54
CA GLY A 73 10.59 -13.30 -8.03
C GLY A 73 9.50 -13.41 -6.95
N VAL A 74 9.51 -14.51 -6.20
CA VAL A 74 8.57 -14.72 -5.07
C VAL A 74 8.78 -13.70 -3.95
N LEU A 75 10.04 -13.32 -3.65
CA LEU A 75 10.31 -12.27 -2.65
C LEU A 75 9.70 -10.93 -3.07
N TYR A 76 9.83 -10.52 -4.33
CA TYR A 76 9.18 -9.31 -4.83
C TYR A 76 7.65 -9.41 -4.81
N GLN A 77 7.06 -10.58 -5.10
CA GLN A 77 5.61 -10.78 -4.99
C GLN A 77 5.10 -10.57 -3.57
N ARG A 78 5.84 -11.03 -2.56
CA ARG A 78 5.48 -10.79 -1.15
C ARG A 78 5.51 -9.31 -0.81
N VAL A 79 6.50 -8.58 -1.30
CA VAL A 79 6.58 -7.11 -1.11
C VAL A 79 5.42 -6.40 -1.82
N ALA A 80 5.11 -6.80 -3.04
CA ALA A 80 3.98 -6.26 -3.81
C ALA A 80 2.64 -6.50 -3.09
N ALA A 81 2.43 -7.69 -2.54
CA ALA A 81 1.26 -7.99 -1.72
C ALA A 81 1.20 -7.10 -0.47
N GLY A 82 2.34 -6.88 0.19
CA GLY A 82 2.44 -5.95 1.33
C GLY A 82 2.08 -4.51 0.98
N GLN A 83 2.49 -4.02 -0.19
CA GLN A 83 2.15 -2.68 -0.69
C GLN A 83 0.64 -2.51 -0.92
N LEU A 84 0.00 -3.50 -1.56
CA LEU A 84 -1.45 -3.49 -1.74
C LEU A 84 -2.20 -3.60 -0.42
N ALA A 85 -1.75 -4.45 0.49
CA ALA A 85 -2.33 -4.59 1.82
C ALA A 85 -2.25 -3.26 2.60
N ALA A 86 -1.10 -2.59 2.57
CA ALA A 86 -0.91 -1.28 3.20
C ALA A 86 -1.83 -0.21 2.60
N ALA A 87 -1.94 -0.14 1.28
CA ALA A 87 -2.85 0.79 0.61
C ALA A 87 -4.32 0.51 1.01
N SER A 88 -4.72 -0.76 1.02
CA SER A 88 -6.07 -1.19 1.39
C SER A 88 -6.38 -0.85 2.84
N PHE A 89 -5.40 -0.99 3.75
CA PHE A 89 -5.54 -0.63 5.15
C PHE A 89 -5.82 0.87 5.33
N ILE A 90 -5.06 1.73 4.65
CA ILE A 90 -5.29 3.19 4.68
C ILE A 90 -6.69 3.54 4.16
N ILE A 91 -7.11 2.92 3.06
CA ILE A 91 -8.47 3.09 2.50
C ILE A 91 -9.52 2.65 3.54
N GLY A 92 -9.30 1.53 4.21
CA GLY A 92 -10.18 1.03 5.27
C GLY A 92 -10.35 2.02 6.42
N ILE A 93 -9.25 2.65 6.89
CA ILE A 93 -9.33 3.69 7.93
C ILE A 93 -10.21 4.85 7.46
N MET A 94 -9.99 5.35 6.24
CA MET A 94 -10.80 6.46 5.70
C MET A 94 -12.28 6.08 5.55
N ALA A 95 -12.58 4.85 5.11
CA ALA A 95 -13.95 4.36 4.98
C ALA A 95 -14.67 4.30 6.33
N VAL A 96 -13.99 3.81 7.38
CA VAL A 96 -14.53 3.78 8.74
C VAL A 96 -14.77 5.19 9.27
N GLN A 97 -13.82 6.11 9.07
CA GLN A 97 -13.99 7.52 9.46
C GLN A 97 -15.20 8.15 8.77
N TYR A 98 -15.36 7.91 7.46
CA TYR A 98 -16.49 8.43 6.70
C TYR A 98 -17.83 7.87 7.21
N TYR A 99 -17.89 6.57 7.48
CA TYR A 99 -19.08 5.93 8.04
C TYR A 99 -19.47 6.51 9.40
N MET A 100 -18.51 6.69 10.31
CA MET A 100 -18.77 7.30 11.62
C MET A 100 -19.29 8.74 11.50
N GLU A 101 -18.81 9.51 10.51
CA GLU A 101 -19.30 10.87 10.29
C GLU A 101 -20.75 10.90 9.77
N ILE A 102 -21.08 10.00 8.83
CA ILE A 102 -22.45 9.86 8.33
C ILE A 102 -23.39 9.46 9.46
N SER A 103 -23.04 8.42 10.22
CA SER A 103 -23.84 7.93 11.35
C SER A 103 -24.14 9.04 12.37
N LYS A 104 -23.15 9.87 12.71
CA LYS A 104 -23.34 11.03 13.60
C LYS A 104 -24.23 12.13 13.03
N ARG A 105 -24.23 12.34 11.71
CA ARG A 105 -25.03 13.40 11.06
C ARG A 105 -26.47 12.99 10.80
N GLU A 106 -26.68 11.73 10.39
CA GLU A 106 -27.99 11.22 9.99
C GLU A 106 -28.79 10.67 11.17
N GLY A 107 -28.26 10.74 12.40
CA GLY A 107 -28.98 10.32 13.60
C GLY A 107 -29.27 8.82 13.62
N HIS A 108 -28.38 8.02 13.06
CA HIS A 108 -28.39 6.56 13.24
C HIS A 108 -27.70 6.20 14.55
N GLU A 109 -28.15 6.83 15.64
CA GLU A 109 -28.17 6.43 17.06
C GLU A 109 -29.28 7.23 17.76
#